data_AF-A0A1V0TM07-F1
#
_entry.id   AF-A0A1V0TM07-F1
#
_cell.length_a   1.000
_cell.length_b   1.000
_cell.length_c   1.000
_cell.angle_alpha   90.00
_cell.angle_beta   90.00
_cell.angle_gamma   90.00
#
_symmetry.space_group_name_H-M   'P 1'
#
loop_
_entity.id
_entity.type
_entity.pdbx_description
1 polymer ?
#
loop_
_entity_poly.entity_id
_entity_poly.type
_entity_poly.pdbx_seq_one_letter_code
_entity_poly.pdbx_strand_id
1 'polypeptide(L)' 'MHCARIRTALSARLDGEQLPPGVTDHRLDAHLSGCADCRQWQARARELAADLGRAAVAAEGDTASAEALLAHLRSRSTSG' A
#
# COMPACT_ATOMS: atom_id res chain seq x y z
N MET A 1 14.83 -10.13 17.26
CA MET A 1 13.47 -10.17 16.68
C MET A 1 13.52 -10.82 15.31
N HIS A 2 12.48 -11.57 14.92
CA HIS A 2 12.41 -12.21 13.60
C HIS A 2 12.10 -11.19 12.50
N CYS A 3 12.85 -11.21 11.39
CA CYS A 3 12.66 -10.30 10.25
C CYS A 3 11.22 -10.27 9.74
N ALA A 4 10.51 -11.41 9.76
CA ALA A 4 9.09 -11.47 9.39
C ALA A 4 8.23 -10.51 10.22
N ARG A 5 8.40 -10.50 11.54
CA ARG A 5 7.64 -9.61 12.45
C ARG A 5 7.98 -8.14 12.24
N ILE A 6 9.24 -7.85 11.89
CA ILE A 6 9.67 -6.49 11.55
C ILE A 6 9.03 -6.02 10.24
N ARG A 7 8.99 -6.87 9.21
CA ARG A 7 8.34 -6.54 7.94
C ARG A 7 6.85 -6.29 8.11
N THR A 8 6.16 -7.07 8.94
CA THR A 8 4.76 -6.78 9.31
C THR A 8 4.61 -5.41 9.96
N ALA A 9 5.44 -5.08 10.95
CA ALA A 9 5.40 -3.79 11.62
C ALA A 9 5.74 -2.61 10.69
N LEU A 10 6.64 -2.81 9.73
CA LEU A 10 6.98 -1.81 8.71
C LEU A 10 5.83 -1.60 7.72
N SER A 11 5.12 -2.67 7.32
CA SER A 11 3.91 -2.56 6.49
C SER A 11 2.84 -1.75 7.22
N ALA A 12 2.50 -2.14 8.45
CA ALA A 12 1.53 -1.43 9.27
C ALA A 12 1.86 0.07 9.36
N ARG A 13 3.14 0.43 9.58
CA ARG A 13 3.56 1.85 9.60
C ARG A 13 3.37 2.55 8.25
N LEU A 14 3.63 1.88 7.12
CA LEU A 14 3.42 2.44 5.78
C LEU A 14 1.93 2.69 5.50
N ASP A 15 1.09 1.79 5.98
CA ASP A 15 -0.37 1.83 5.82
C ASP A 15 -1.05 2.77 6.84
N GLY A 16 -0.27 3.38 7.75
CA GLY A 16 -0.79 4.27 8.80
C GLY A 16 -1.45 3.53 9.98
N GLU A 17 -1.27 2.23 10.07
CA GLU A 17 -1.82 1.36 11.12
C GLU A 17 -0.95 1.36 12.39
N GLN A 18 -1.52 0.86 13.48
CA GLN A 18 -0.79 0.66 14.73
C GLN A 18 0.23 -0.48 14.61
N LEU A 19 1.37 -0.33 15.29
CA LEU A 19 2.38 -1.37 15.33
C LEU A 19 1.87 -2.63 16.07
N PRO A 20 2.30 -3.83 15.64
CA PRO A 20 1.96 -5.07 16.32
C PRO A 20 2.38 -5.04 17.80
N PRO A 21 1.60 -5.66 18.71
CA PRO A 21 1.94 -5.71 20.12
C PRO A 21 3.37 -6.19 20.38
N GLY A 22 4.07 -5.48 21.26
CA GLY A 22 5.47 -5.79 21.61
C GLY A 22 6.51 -5.33 20.58
N VAL A 23 6.11 -4.70 19.47
CA VAL A 23 7.01 -3.98 18.57
C VAL A 23 6.85 -2.48 18.82
N THR A 24 7.93 -1.82 19.23
CA THR A 24 7.98 -0.37 19.43
C THR A 24 8.80 0.28 18.34
N ASP A 25 8.67 1.59 18.14
CA ASP A 25 9.46 2.32 17.14
C ASP A 25 10.97 2.14 17.37
N HIS A 26 11.43 2.31 18.62
CA HIS A 26 12.81 2.07 19.01
C HIS A 26 13.30 0.65 18.65
N ARG A 27 12.45 -0.36 18.86
CA ARG A 27 12.77 -1.75 18.51
C ARG A 27 12.87 -1.96 17.01
N LEU A 28 12.05 -1.25 16.23
CA LEU A 28 12.10 -1.27 14.77
C LEU A 28 13.39 -0.62 14.27
N ASP A 29 13.72 0.56 14.79
CA ASP A 29 14.90 1.32 14.39
C ASP A 29 16.20 0.58 14.76
N ALA A 30 16.25 -0.03 15.96
CA ALA A 30 17.36 -0.89 16.38
C ALA A 30 17.54 -2.12 15.47
N HIS A 31 16.46 -2.66 14.91
CA HIS A 31 16.59 -3.76 13.94
C HIS A 31 17.05 -3.24 12.58
N LEU A 32 16.53 -2.10 12.13
CA LEU A 32 16.92 -1.49 10.86
C LEU A 32 18.38 -1.06 10.85
N SER A 33 18.96 -0.67 11.98
CA SER A 33 20.41 -0.38 12.05
C SER A 33 21.25 -1.64 11.84
N GLY A 34 20.80 -2.80 12.36
CA GLY A 34 21.54 -4.07 12.29
C GLY A 34 21.24 -4.96 11.09
N CYS A 35 20.12 -4.78 10.38
CA CYS A 35 19.67 -5.71 9.34
C CYS A 35 19.56 -5.06 7.95
N ALA A 36 20.50 -5.38 7.06
CA ALA A 36 20.51 -4.88 5.69
C ALA A 36 19.29 -5.33 4.88
N ASP A 37 18.86 -6.58 5.02
CA ASP A 37 17.71 -7.13 4.29
C ASP A 37 16.42 -6.38 4.61
N CYS A 38 16.21 -6.04 5.89
CA CYS A 38 15.03 -5.29 6.30
C CYS A 38 15.08 -3.82 5.85
N ARG A 39 16.27 -3.21 5.77
CA ARG A 39 16.41 -1.88 5.14
C ARG A 39 16.08 -1.90 3.66
N GLN A 40 16.61 -2.89 2.92
CA GLN A 40 16.32 -3.03 1.49
C GLN A 40 14.84 -3.36 1.24
N TRP A 41 14.25 -4.20 2.08
CA TRP A 41 12.82 -4.48 2.02
C TRP A 41 11.99 -3.21 2.26
N GLN A 42 12.34 -2.40 3.27
CA GLN A 42 11.63 -1.15 3.58
C GLN A 42 11.71 -0.15 2.42
N ALA A 43 12.86 -0.02 1.77
CA ALA A 43 13.02 0.84 0.59
C ALA A 43 12.07 0.43 -0.54
N ARG A 44 12.08 -0.85 -0.90
CA ARG A 44 11.18 -1.39 -1.95
C ARG A 44 9.69 -1.25 -1.60
N ALA A 45 9.34 -1.47 -0.32
CA ALA A 45 7.96 -1.31 0.13
C ALA A 45 7.48 0.14 0.02
N ARG A 46 8.34 1.12 0.33
CA ARG A 46 8.04 2.56 0.14
C ARG A 46 7.87 2.94 -1.32
N GLU A 47 8.75 2.46 -2.19
CA GLU A 47 8.66 2.68 -3.63
C GLU A 47 7.33 2.15 -4.17
N LEU A 48 6.98 0.90 -3.83
CA LEU A 48 5.71 0.29 -4.23
C LEU A 48 4.50 1.07 -3.69
N ALA A 49 4.50 1.48 -2.43
CA ALA A 49 3.42 2.26 -1.84
C ALA A 49 3.24 3.61 -2.57
N ALA A 50 4.34 4.28 -2.92
CA ALA A 50 4.29 5.52 -3.70
C ALA A 50 3.73 5.29 -5.11
N ASP A 51 4.11 4.19 -5.76
CA ASP A 51 3.61 3.82 -7.09
C ASP A 51 2.11 3.55 -7.07
N LEU A 52 1.65 2.77 -6.08
CA LEU A 52 0.23 2.50 -5.86
C LEU A 52 -0.56 3.77 -5.55
N GLY A 53 -0.01 4.67 -4.72
CA GLY A 53 -0.63 5.97 -4.43
C GLY A 53 -0.81 6.81 -5.70
N ARG A 54 0.19 6.87 -6.59
CA ARG A 54 0.07 7.58 -7.87
C ARG A 54 -0.95 6.93 -8.79
N ALA A 55 -0.97 5.60 -8.86
CA ALA A 55 -1.95 4.86 -9.65
C ALA A 55 -3.39 5.09 -9.15
N ALA A 56 -3.59 5.15 -7.82
CA ALA A 56 -4.89 5.44 -7.22
C ALA A 56 -5.39 6.84 -7.61
N VAL A 57 -4.54 7.87 -7.48
CA VAL A 57 -4.89 9.24 -7.89
C VAL A 57 -5.20 9.32 -9.40
N ALA A 58 -4.44 8.59 -10.22
CA ALA A 58 -4.71 8.53 -11.67
C ALA A 58 -6.07 7.87 -11.96
N ALA A 59 -6.42 6.80 -11.24
CA ALA A 59 -7.70 6.12 -11.38
C ALA A 59 -8.90 6.98 -10.92
N GLU A 60 -8.73 7.80 -9.88
CA GLU A 60 -9.76 8.77 -9.46
C GLU A 60 -10.04 9.81 -10.56
N GLY A 61 -9.02 10.20 -11.33
CA GLY A 61 -9.17 11.04 -12.52
C GLY A 61 -9.85 10.34 -13.71
N ASP A 62 -9.91 9.01 -13.71
CA ASP A 62 -10.52 8.18 -14.77
C ASP A 62 -11.98 7.80 -14.49
N THR A 63 -12.61 8.53 -13.56
CA THR A 63 -14.05 8.43 -13.26
C THR A 63 -14.93 8.68 -14.49
N ALA A 64 -14.48 9.51 -15.43
CA ALA A 64 -15.16 9.74 -16.70
C ALA A 64 -15.25 8.47 -17.58
N SER A 65 -14.19 7.63 -17.61
CA SER A 65 -14.22 6.37 -18.36
C SER A 65 -15.12 5.33 -17.67
N ALA A 66 -15.12 5.31 -16.33
CA ALA A 66 -16.02 4.46 -15.57
C ALA A 66 -17.50 4.85 -15.81
N GLU A 67 -17.81 6.15 -15.85
CA GLU A 67 -19.15 6.67 -16.13
C GLU A 67 -19.59 6.36 -17.57
N ALA A 68 -18.69 6.52 -18.55
CA ALA A 68 -18.95 6.16 -19.93
C ALA A 68 -19.25 4.65 -20.10
N LEU A 69 -18.51 3.78 -19.40
CA LEU A 69 -18.79 2.35 -19.38
C LEU A 69 -20.17 2.04 -18.77
N LEU A 70 -20.51 2.66 -17.63
CA LEU A 70 -21.81 2.49 -16.99
C LEU A 70 -22.96 2.97 -17.88
N ALA A 71 -22.80 4.11 -18.57
CA ALA A 71 -23.79 4.62 -19.51
C ALA A 71 -24.02 3.67 -20.68
N HIS A 72 -22.95 3.08 -21.23
CA HIS A 72 -23.03 2.09 -22.30
C HIS A 72 -23.74 0.79 -21.85
N LEU A 73 -23.47 0.31 -20.64
CA LEU A 73 -24.14 -0.88 -20.11
C LEU A 73 -25.65 -0.63 -19.89
N ARG A 74 -26.03 0.56 -19.40
CA ARG A 74 -27.45 0.94 -19.21
C ARG A 74 -28.23 0.98 -20.52
N SER A 75 -27.67 1.54 -21.58
CA SER A 75 -28.34 1.62 -22.89
C SER A 75 -28.55 0.26 -23.55
N ARG A 76 -27.63 -0.68 -23.34
CA ARG A 76 -27.77 -2.08 -23.78
C ARG A 76 -28.88 -2.82 -23.03
N SER A 77 -29.02 -2.58 -21.73
CA SER A 77 -30.05 -3.23 -20.90
C SER A 77 -31.46 -2.68 -21.13
N THR A 78 -31.61 -1.48 -21.68
CA THR A 78 -32.93 -0.88 -22.02
C THR A 78 -33.40 -1.22 -23.44
N SER A 79 -32.54 -1.84 -24.25
CA SER A 79 -32.84 -2.20 -25.64
C SER A 79 -33.30 -3.66 -25.81
N GLY A 80 -33.69 -4.33 -24.74
CA GLY A 80 -34.29 -5.68 -24.73
C GLY A 80 -35.58 -5.69 -23.93
#